data_AF-A0A928CNX4-F1
#
_entry.id   AF-A0A928CNX4-F1
#
_cell.length_a   1.000
_cell.length_b   1.000
_cell.length_c   1.000
_cell.angle_alpha   90.00
_cell.angle_beta   90.00
_cell.angle_gamma   90.00
#
_symmetry.space_group_name_H-M   'P 1'
#
loop_
_entity.id
_entity.type
_entity.pdbx_description
1 polymer ?
#
loop_
_entity_poly.entity_id
_entity_poly.type
_entity_poly.pdbx_seq_one_letter_code
_entity_poly.pdbx_strand_id
1 'polypeptide(L)'
;MRLRKIIHKHGKDKFLVLHAHKAYCPFTHGMGDVWWPGEQYWAQAGTDPLFYCAGVKPEEYQSLYSPKVLGTAVSFLSAIWSWQMQRKKNFSAEKSPAADPYTIAYLTACLLHDILPGMVHCHMPTIQKFWNLKHDLKLEDAEFTGYWEKGGYSGDAVKISRYEFKKESPFTDVLIVGNIGRKEQKFPEKLQSDFLLGKYTVKNLWNDRKIEDLKSLTVKLGTFLLLGISRGK
;
A
#
# COMPACT_ATOMS: atom_id res chain seq x y z
N MET A 1 9.16 5.90 -26.84
CA MET A 1 8.75 7.33 -26.97
C MET A 1 7.54 7.56 -27.88
N ARG A 2 7.51 7.03 -29.12
CA ARG A 2 6.40 7.28 -30.07
C ARG A 2 5.02 6.85 -29.54
N LEU A 3 4.91 5.68 -28.90
CA LEU A 3 3.63 5.18 -28.37
C LEU A 3 3.03 6.12 -27.32
N ARG A 4 3.79 6.49 -26.28
CA ARG A 4 3.36 7.47 -25.27
C ARG A 4 2.91 8.80 -25.89
N LYS A 5 3.66 9.32 -26.88
CA LYS A 5 3.28 10.54 -27.62
C LYS A 5 1.95 10.39 -28.36
N ILE A 6 1.67 9.22 -28.95
CA ILE A 6 0.40 8.96 -29.62
C ILE A 6 -0.73 8.95 -28.60
N ILE A 7 -0.60 8.18 -27.51
CA ILE A 7 -1.62 8.07 -26.48
C ILE A 7 -1.98 9.45 -25.91
N HIS A 8 -0.99 10.28 -25.58
CA HIS A 8 -1.22 11.62 -25.01
C HIS A 8 -1.80 12.63 -26.00
N LYS A 9 -1.71 12.41 -27.32
CA LYS A 9 -2.43 13.22 -28.31
C LYS A 9 -3.95 13.00 -28.25
N HIS A 10 -4.41 11.87 -27.71
CA HIS A 10 -5.82 11.53 -27.62
C HIS A 10 -6.50 12.02 -26.33
N GLY A 11 -5.79 12.74 -25.47
CA GLY A 11 -6.35 13.33 -24.26
C GLY A 11 -5.39 13.27 -23.08
N LYS A 12 -5.57 14.20 -22.13
CA LYS A 12 -4.80 14.26 -20.88
C LYS A 12 -5.20 13.15 -19.88
N ASP A 13 -6.36 12.53 -20.11
CA ASP A 13 -6.91 11.40 -19.36
C ASP A 13 -6.41 10.04 -19.86
N LYS A 14 -5.64 10.02 -20.96
CA LYS A 14 -5.09 8.78 -21.52
C LYS A 14 -3.70 8.52 -20.93
N PHE A 15 -3.49 7.30 -20.47
CA PHE A 15 -2.22 6.87 -19.90
C PHE A 15 -1.77 5.54 -20.50
N LEU A 16 -0.45 5.35 -20.59
CA LEU A 16 0.17 4.12 -21.07
C LEU A 16 0.59 3.25 -19.88
N VAL A 17 -0.02 2.07 -19.78
CA VAL A 17 0.41 1.03 -18.84
C VAL A 17 1.41 0.11 -19.53
N LEU A 18 2.57 -0.08 -18.90
CA LEU A 18 3.54 -1.09 -19.31
C LEU A 18 3.44 -2.28 -18.35
N HIS A 19 3.17 -3.46 -18.90
CA HIS A 19 3.15 -4.69 -18.14
C HIS A 19 4.40 -5.52 -18.46
N ALA A 20 5.15 -5.87 -17.42
CA ALA A 20 6.32 -6.76 -17.50
C ALA A 20 6.48 -7.47 -16.16
N HIS A 21 6.81 -8.76 -16.18
CA HIS A 21 6.70 -9.60 -14.98
C HIS A 21 7.65 -9.13 -13.86
N LYS A 22 8.94 -8.92 -14.15
CA LYS A 22 9.96 -8.70 -13.09
C LYS A 22 10.87 -7.49 -13.25
N ALA A 23 10.97 -6.90 -14.45
CA ALA A 23 12.01 -5.90 -14.73
C ALA A 23 11.42 -4.67 -15.40
N TYR A 24 11.60 -3.50 -14.78
CA TYR A 24 11.38 -2.22 -15.41
C TYR A 24 12.66 -1.76 -16.12
N CYS A 25 12.71 -1.99 -17.44
CA CYS A 25 13.78 -1.45 -18.28
C CYS A 25 13.17 -0.48 -19.31
N PRO A 26 13.22 0.84 -19.06
CA PRO A 26 12.60 1.83 -19.96
C PRO A 26 13.27 1.89 -21.33
N PHE A 27 14.53 1.42 -21.42
CA PHE A 27 15.25 1.32 -22.70
C PHE A 27 14.69 0.22 -23.61
N THR A 28 14.14 -0.87 -23.05
CA THR A 28 13.55 -1.97 -23.83
C THR A 28 12.03 -1.89 -23.93
N HIS A 29 11.34 -1.53 -22.85
CA HIS A 29 9.88 -1.47 -22.79
C HIS A 29 9.32 -0.11 -23.22
N GLY A 30 10.18 0.90 -23.32
CA GLY A 30 9.78 2.30 -23.50
C GLY A 30 9.39 2.98 -22.19
N MET A 31 9.04 4.26 -22.27
CA MET A 31 8.52 5.04 -21.15
C MET A 31 6.98 4.94 -21.13
N GLY A 32 6.44 4.47 -20.01
CA GLY A 32 5.01 4.43 -19.69
C GLY A 32 4.67 5.41 -18.58
N ASP A 33 3.37 5.60 -18.33
CA ASP A 33 2.88 6.40 -17.22
C ASP A 33 2.65 5.53 -15.97
N VAL A 34 2.36 4.23 -16.18
CA VAL A 34 2.22 3.22 -15.12
C VAL A 34 3.01 1.98 -15.48
N TRP A 35 3.74 1.40 -14.53
CA TRP A 35 4.31 0.06 -14.64
C TRP A 35 3.53 -0.93 -13.77
N TRP A 36 3.26 -2.11 -14.31
CA TRP A 36 2.40 -3.12 -13.69
C TRP A 36 3.11 -4.47 -13.46
N PRO A 37 3.98 -4.60 -12.43
CA PRO A 37 4.66 -5.84 -12.06
C PRO A 37 3.84 -6.72 -11.09
N GLY A 38 4.29 -7.95 -10.81
CA GLY A 38 3.76 -8.77 -9.71
C GLY A 38 3.62 -10.27 -10.03
N GLU A 39 3.66 -10.65 -11.32
CA GLU A 39 3.51 -12.05 -11.75
C GLU A 39 4.65 -12.97 -11.32
N GLN A 40 5.85 -12.43 -11.08
CA GLN A 40 7.00 -13.16 -10.56
C GLN A 40 6.77 -13.81 -9.19
N TYR A 41 5.74 -13.36 -8.45
CA TYR A 41 5.42 -13.83 -7.11
C TYR A 41 4.30 -14.88 -7.06
N TRP A 42 3.79 -15.31 -8.21
CA TRP A 42 2.68 -16.25 -8.28
C TRP A 42 2.89 -17.53 -7.47
N ALA A 43 4.05 -18.16 -7.60
CA ALA A 43 4.32 -19.42 -6.90
C ALA A 43 4.33 -19.24 -5.38
N GLN A 44 5.01 -18.19 -4.89
CA GLN A 44 5.25 -17.94 -3.47
C GLN A 44 3.98 -17.43 -2.77
N ALA A 45 3.28 -16.46 -3.35
CA ALA A 45 2.01 -15.94 -2.83
C ALA A 45 0.92 -17.02 -2.78
N GLY A 46 1.03 -18.06 -3.60
CA GLY A 46 0.12 -19.22 -3.57
C GLY A 46 0.31 -20.09 -2.32
N THR A 47 1.49 -20.04 -1.70
CA THR A 47 1.86 -20.90 -0.57
C THR A 47 1.85 -20.18 0.78
N ASP A 48 2.09 -18.86 0.81
CA ASP A 48 2.17 -18.07 2.04
C ASP A 48 1.18 -16.89 2.02
N PRO A 49 0.15 -16.90 2.88
CA PRO A 49 -0.80 -15.79 3.04
C PRO A 49 -0.17 -14.43 3.33
N LEU A 50 1.02 -14.43 3.93
CA LEU A 50 1.73 -13.22 4.35
C LEU A 50 2.90 -12.88 3.43
N PHE A 51 3.00 -13.51 2.25
CA PHE A 51 4.14 -13.38 1.36
C PHE A 51 4.51 -11.93 1.05
N TYR A 52 3.53 -11.07 0.77
CA TYR A 52 3.79 -9.65 0.47
C TYR A 52 4.36 -8.87 1.67
N CYS A 53 4.03 -9.27 2.89
CA CYS A 53 4.57 -8.65 4.09
C CYS A 53 5.95 -9.22 4.47
N ALA A 54 6.09 -10.55 4.45
CA ALA A 54 7.22 -11.25 5.08
C ALA A 54 8.15 -11.96 4.08
N GLY A 55 7.73 -12.14 2.83
CA GLY A 55 8.45 -12.90 1.81
C GLY A 55 9.14 -12.02 0.76
N VAL A 56 8.59 -10.85 0.43
CA VAL A 56 9.25 -9.86 -0.43
C VAL A 56 10.18 -9.01 0.43
N LYS A 57 11.42 -8.85 -0.03
CA LYS A 57 12.42 -8.06 0.70
C LYS A 57 12.07 -6.57 0.68
N PRO A 58 12.24 -5.83 1.79
CA PRO A 58 12.02 -4.39 1.84
C PRO A 58 12.71 -3.61 0.71
N GLU A 59 13.93 -4.00 0.37
CA GLU A 59 14.74 -3.35 -0.65
C GLU A 59 14.10 -3.44 -2.04
N GLU A 60 13.36 -4.53 -2.34
CA GLU A 60 12.65 -4.67 -3.61
C GLU A 60 11.52 -3.62 -3.72
N TYR A 61 10.76 -3.41 -2.64
CA TYR A 61 9.75 -2.35 -2.62
C TYR A 61 10.36 -0.95 -2.72
N GLN A 62 11.44 -0.70 -1.99
CA GLN A 62 12.07 0.61 -1.90
C GLN A 62 12.84 1.01 -3.16
N SER A 63 13.29 0.03 -3.95
CA SER A 63 14.06 0.27 -5.17
C SER A 63 13.28 -0.12 -6.42
N LEU A 64 13.02 -1.42 -6.61
CA LEU A 64 12.43 -1.95 -7.82
C LEU A 64 11.01 -1.46 -8.02
N TYR A 65 10.22 -1.25 -6.96
CA TYR A 65 8.81 -0.88 -7.05
C TYR A 65 8.50 0.55 -6.58
N SER A 66 9.51 1.36 -6.31
CA SER A 66 9.31 2.74 -5.85
C SER A 66 9.00 3.67 -7.03
N PRO A 67 7.82 4.32 -7.09
CA PRO A 67 7.52 5.28 -8.14
C PRO A 67 8.53 6.44 -8.21
N LYS A 68 9.07 6.85 -7.05
CA LYS A 68 10.08 7.90 -6.92
C LYS A 68 11.41 7.52 -7.58
N VAL A 69 11.82 6.25 -7.47
CA VAL A 69 13.05 5.74 -8.10
C VAL A 69 12.85 5.50 -9.59
N LEU A 70 11.72 4.93 -9.99
CA LEU A 70 11.48 4.56 -11.39
C LEU A 70 11.04 5.75 -12.26
N GLY A 71 10.53 6.82 -11.66
CA GLY A 71 9.97 7.97 -12.39
C GLY A 71 8.65 7.67 -13.12
N THR A 72 7.94 6.62 -12.72
CA THR A 72 6.63 6.21 -13.25
C THR A 72 5.77 5.72 -12.10
N ALA A 73 4.44 5.84 -12.22
CA ALA A 73 3.56 5.22 -11.23
C ALA A 73 3.73 3.69 -11.28
N VAL A 74 3.55 3.02 -10.14
CA VAL A 74 3.58 1.57 -10.03
C VAL A 74 2.23 1.10 -9.53
N SER A 75 1.59 0.23 -10.32
CA SER A 75 0.44 -0.55 -9.86
C SER A 75 0.90 -1.97 -9.64
N PHE A 76 0.83 -2.50 -8.42
CA PHE A 76 1.26 -3.86 -8.14
C PHE A 76 0.16 -4.84 -8.53
N LEU A 77 0.50 -5.91 -9.23
CA LEU A 77 -0.42 -6.99 -9.51
C LEU A 77 -0.45 -7.95 -8.32
N SER A 78 -1.62 -8.19 -7.75
CA SER A 78 -1.76 -9.22 -6.72
C SER A 78 -1.71 -10.62 -7.35
N ALA A 79 -1.18 -11.56 -6.60
CA ALA A 79 -1.13 -12.98 -6.97
C ALA A 79 -2.00 -13.85 -6.05
N ILE A 80 -2.96 -13.27 -5.34
CA ILE A 80 -3.75 -14.02 -4.33
C ILE A 80 -4.59 -15.13 -4.99
N TRP A 81 -4.92 -15.00 -6.28
CA TRP A 81 -5.55 -16.06 -7.07
C TRP A 81 -4.69 -17.33 -7.22
N SER A 82 -3.36 -17.25 -7.20
CA SER A 82 -2.52 -18.45 -7.32
C SER A 82 -2.69 -19.41 -6.14
N TRP A 83 -3.05 -18.89 -4.96
CA TRP A 83 -3.45 -19.68 -3.79
C TRP A 83 -4.68 -20.57 -4.09
N GLN A 84 -5.56 -20.12 -4.98
CA GLN A 84 -6.78 -20.84 -5.38
C GLN A 84 -6.46 -21.95 -6.34
N MET A 85 -5.62 -21.68 -7.33
CA MET A 85 -5.13 -22.68 -8.28
C MET A 85 -4.45 -23.83 -7.56
N GLN A 86 -3.58 -23.54 -6.59
CA GLN A 86 -2.86 -24.57 -5.84
C GLN A 86 -3.75 -25.41 -4.93
N ARG A 87 -4.87 -24.85 -4.44
CA ARG A 87 -5.79 -25.57 -3.55
C ARG A 87 -6.96 -26.27 -4.25
N LYS A 88 -7.02 -26.24 -5.59
CA LYS A 88 -8.06 -26.89 -6.43
C LYS A 88 -9.50 -26.61 -5.97
N LYS A 89 -9.75 -25.43 -5.41
CA LYS A 89 -11.10 -25.00 -5.00
C LYS A 89 -11.69 -24.11 -6.08
N ASN A 90 -12.94 -24.37 -6.49
CA ASN A 90 -13.76 -23.46 -7.30
C ASN A 90 -14.08 -22.21 -6.48
N PHE A 91 -13.11 -21.33 -6.36
CA PHE A 91 -13.15 -20.15 -5.51
C PHE A 91 -12.75 -18.96 -6.36
N SER A 92 -13.52 -17.88 -6.29
CA SER A 92 -13.18 -16.61 -6.91
C SER A 92 -12.57 -15.69 -5.85
N ALA A 93 -11.30 -15.30 -6.01
CA ALA A 93 -10.62 -14.33 -5.15
C ALA A 93 -11.48 -13.09 -4.91
N GLU A 94 -12.03 -12.60 -6.00
CA GLU A 94 -12.72 -11.33 -6.13
C GLU A 94 -13.99 -11.29 -5.32
N LYS A 95 -14.69 -12.42 -5.24
CA LYS A 95 -16.01 -12.52 -4.60
C LYS A 95 -15.98 -13.16 -3.23
N SER A 96 -14.84 -13.71 -2.82
CA SER A 96 -14.81 -14.54 -1.63
C SER A 96 -14.23 -13.82 -0.41
N PRO A 97 -14.98 -13.74 0.70
CA PRO A 97 -14.50 -13.17 1.95
C PRO A 97 -13.24 -13.84 2.50
N ALA A 98 -12.99 -15.12 2.19
CA ALA A 98 -11.78 -15.80 2.66
C ALA A 98 -10.49 -15.29 2.00
N ALA A 99 -10.59 -14.51 0.91
CA ALA A 99 -9.47 -13.80 0.31
C ALA A 99 -9.20 -12.43 0.97
N ASP A 100 -10.09 -11.94 1.83
CA ASP A 100 -9.95 -10.64 2.49
C ASP A 100 -8.64 -10.54 3.31
N PRO A 101 -8.30 -11.47 4.22
CA PRO A 101 -7.07 -11.36 5.01
C PRO A 101 -5.79 -11.33 4.16
N TYR A 102 -5.79 -12.07 3.04
CA TYR A 102 -4.70 -12.09 2.07
C TYR A 102 -4.58 -10.76 1.32
N THR A 103 -5.73 -10.18 0.97
CA THR A 103 -5.81 -8.87 0.32
C THR A 103 -5.37 -7.77 1.27
N ILE A 104 -5.69 -7.87 2.56
CA ILE A 104 -5.19 -6.96 3.59
C ILE A 104 -3.66 -7.07 3.74
N ALA A 105 -3.06 -8.26 3.69
CA ALA A 105 -1.60 -8.41 3.74
C ALA A 105 -0.92 -7.78 2.51
N TYR A 106 -1.47 -8.02 1.33
CA TYR A 106 -1.05 -7.37 0.10
C TYR A 106 -1.19 -5.83 0.16
N LEU A 107 -2.32 -5.32 0.64
CA LEU A 107 -2.54 -3.88 0.83
C LEU A 107 -1.57 -3.29 1.87
N THR A 108 -1.30 -4.00 2.96
CA THR A 108 -0.32 -3.57 3.98
C THR A 108 1.03 -3.25 3.33
N ALA A 109 1.53 -4.17 2.49
CA ALA A 109 2.78 -3.96 1.77
C ALA A 109 2.70 -2.81 0.77
N CYS A 110 1.61 -2.69 0.00
CA CYS A 110 1.45 -1.61 -0.97
C CYS A 110 1.41 -0.23 -0.30
N LEU A 111 0.60 -0.07 0.75
CA LEU A 111 0.40 1.20 1.46
C LEU A 111 1.68 1.67 2.16
N LEU A 112 2.46 0.75 2.74
CA LEU A 112 3.72 1.09 3.41
C LEU A 112 4.78 1.64 2.45
N HIS A 113 4.62 1.45 1.13
CA HIS A 113 5.63 1.82 0.14
C HIS A 113 5.09 2.74 -0.97
N ASP A 114 3.88 3.31 -0.79
CA ASP A 114 3.21 4.16 -1.79
C ASP A 114 3.08 3.51 -3.18
N ILE A 115 2.65 2.25 -3.17
CA ILE A 115 2.40 1.48 -4.39
C ILE A 115 0.88 1.35 -4.57
N LEU A 116 0.39 1.60 -5.79
CA LEU A 116 -1.03 1.45 -6.07
C LEU A 116 -1.38 -0.04 -6.12
N PRO A 117 -2.39 -0.52 -5.38
CA PRO A 117 -2.82 -1.90 -5.51
C PRO A 117 -3.59 -2.08 -6.82
N GLY A 118 -3.14 -3.01 -7.65
CA GLY A 118 -3.91 -3.55 -8.76
C GLY A 118 -5.14 -4.30 -8.25
N MET A 119 -6.20 -4.29 -9.06
CA MET A 119 -7.52 -4.75 -8.66
C MET A 119 -7.79 -6.23 -8.98
N VAL A 120 -6.97 -6.87 -9.82
CA VAL A 120 -7.19 -8.26 -10.22
C VAL A 120 -6.59 -9.24 -9.22
N HIS A 121 -7.18 -10.44 -9.17
CA HIS A 121 -6.73 -11.57 -8.37
C HIS A 121 -6.79 -11.41 -6.84
N CYS A 122 -7.44 -10.36 -6.33
CA CYS A 122 -7.63 -10.07 -4.90
C CYS A 122 -9.12 -9.89 -4.54
N HIS A 123 -9.45 -9.72 -3.27
CA HIS A 123 -10.81 -9.47 -2.79
C HIS A 123 -11.29 -8.06 -3.17
N MET A 124 -12.22 -7.98 -4.13
CA MET A 124 -12.64 -6.73 -4.75
C MET A 124 -13.25 -5.72 -3.77
N PRO A 125 -14.16 -6.10 -2.85
CA PRO A 125 -14.73 -5.16 -1.89
C PRO A 125 -13.67 -4.44 -1.03
N THR A 126 -12.59 -5.15 -0.70
CA THR A 126 -11.49 -4.61 0.10
C THR A 126 -10.66 -3.61 -0.69
N ILE A 127 -10.36 -3.90 -1.95
CA ILE A 127 -9.70 -2.95 -2.84
C ILE A 127 -10.58 -1.73 -3.11
N GLN A 128 -11.88 -1.93 -3.37
CA GLN A 128 -12.84 -0.83 -3.58
C GLN A 128 -12.89 0.11 -2.37
N LYS A 129 -12.93 -0.44 -1.16
CA LYS A 129 -12.90 0.34 0.08
C LYS A 129 -11.63 1.19 0.17
N PHE A 130 -10.47 0.64 -0.18
CA PHE A 130 -9.23 1.40 -0.25
C PHE A 130 -9.33 2.55 -1.26
N TRP A 131 -9.82 2.30 -2.48
CA TRP A 131 -9.92 3.34 -3.51
C TRP A 131 -10.88 4.46 -3.12
N ASN A 132 -12.02 4.13 -2.49
CA ASN A 132 -12.93 5.14 -1.95
C ASN A 132 -12.23 6.00 -0.91
N LEU A 133 -11.55 5.38 0.07
CA LEU A 133 -10.78 6.12 1.08
C LEU A 133 -9.70 7.00 0.45
N LYS A 134 -8.96 6.48 -0.54
CA LYS A 134 -7.92 7.24 -1.23
C LYS A 134 -8.49 8.49 -1.88
N HIS A 135 -9.63 8.35 -2.56
CA HIS A 135 -10.33 9.44 -3.24
C HIS A 135 -10.88 10.47 -2.23
N ASP A 136 -11.59 10.02 -1.21
CA ASP A 136 -12.21 10.88 -0.19
C ASP A 136 -11.17 11.69 0.59
N LEU A 137 -10.01 11.08 0.86
CA LEU A 137 -8.88 11.72 1.53
C LEU A 137 -8.03 12.58 0.60
N LYS A 138 -8.22 12.49 -0.73
CA LYS A 138 -7.36 13.12 -1.74
C LYS A 138 -5.87 12.81 -1.52
N LEU A 139 -5.54 11.53 -1.30
CA LEU A 139 -4.15 11.14 -0.99
C LEU A 139 -3.14 11.52 -2.09
N GLU A 140 -3.59 11.74 -3.33
CA GLU A 140 -2.76 12.27 -4.42
C GLU A 140 -2.23 13.69 -4.18
N ASP A 141 -2.87 14.48 -3.31
CA ASP A 141 -2.39 15.82 -2.92
C ASP A 141 -1.41 15.78 -1.73
N ALA A 142 -1.24 14.61 -1.10
CA ALA A 142 -0.37 14.44 0.06
C ALA A 142 1.06 14.08 -0.34
N GLU A 143 2.01 14.47 0.49
CA GLU A 143 3.40 14.05 0.35
C GLU A 143 3.65 12.76 1.14
N PHE A 144 4.11 11.72 0.47
CA PHE A 144 4.44 10.45 1.10
C PHE A 144 5.87 10.44 1.65
N THR A 145 6.02 9.95 2.88
CA THR A 145 7.30 9.64 3.53
C THR A 145 7.32 8.17 3.93
N GLY A 146 8.27 7.41 3.38
CA GLY A 146 8.41 5.99 3.67
C GLY A 146 9.02 5.73 5.05
N TYR A 147 8.73 4.56 5.64
CA TYR A 147 9.30 4.17 6.95
C TYR A 147 10.84 4.11 6.98
N TRP A 148 11.49 4.08 5.82
CA TRP A 148 12.94 4.07 5.64
C TRP A 148 13.56 5.47 5.49
N GLU A 149 12.72 6.51 5.38
CA GLU A 149 13.14 7.90 5.27
C GLU A 149 13.10 8.60 6.64
N LYS A 150 13.77 9.75 6.76
CA LYS A 150 13.69 10.58 7.97
C LYS A 150 12.25 11.07 8.15
N GLY A 151 11.66 10.77 9.30
CA GLY A 151 10.25 11.04 9.55
C GLY A 151 9.33 9.85 9.28
N GLY A 152 9.89 8.68 8.95
CA GLY A 152 9.24 7.36 9.04
C GLY A 152 9.72 6.57 10.27
N TYR A 153 9.10 5.41 10.54
CA TYR A 153 9.52 4.52 11.63
C TYR A 153 9.67 3.07 11.19
N SER A 154 10.82 2.49 11.51
CA SER A 154 11.16 1.09 11.19
C SER A 154 11.54 0.34 12.46
N GLY A 155 10.59 -0.37 13.07
CA GLY A 155 10.86 -1.39 14.10
C GLY A 155 11.03 -2.77 13.47
N ASP A 156 11.25 -3.82 14.26
CA ASP A 156 11.50 -5.17 13.72
C ASP A 156 10.35 -5.66 12.82
N ALA A 157 9.11 -5.56 13.31
CA ALA A 157 7.92 -6.03 12.59
C ALA A 157 6.95 -4.88 12.22
N VAL A 158 6.86 -3.84 13.05
CA VAL A 158 5.97 -2.70 12.78
C VAL A 158 6.73 -1.63 12.00
N LYS A 159 6.15 -1.22 10.88
CA LYS A 159 6.63 -0.14 10.02
C LYS A 159 5.58 0.96 9.96
N ILE A 160 6.02 2.21 9.91
CA ILE A 160 5.11 3.36 9.81
C ILE A 160 5.58 4.32 8.74
N SER A 161 4.75 4.46 7.70
CA SER A 161 4.87 5.45 6.64
C SER A 161 3.79 6.51 6.80
N ARG A 162 3.97 7.68 6.20
CA ARG A 162 3.12 8.87 6.43
C ARG A 162 2.74 9.53 5.12
N TYR A 163 1.50 9.99 5.03
CA TYR A 163 1.05 11.00 4.08
C TYR A 163 0.83 12.31 4.82
N GLU A 164 1.49 13.38 4.41
CA GLU A 164 1.38 14.71 4.99
C GLU A 164 0.61 15.64 4.04
N PHE A 165 -0.41 16.34 4.58
CA PHE A 165 -1.24 17.26 3.82
C PHE A 165 -0.79 18.71 4.02
N LYS A 166 -0.42 19.38 2.92
CA LYS A 166 0.00 20.80 2.94
C LYS A 166 -1.15 21.79 2.73
N LYS A 167 -2.31 21.32 2.29
CA LYS A 167 -3.51 22.11 2.00
C LYS A 167 -4.60 21.82 3.05
N GLU A 168 -5.73 22.51 2.96
CA GLU A 168 -6.89 22.21 3.80
C GLU A 168 -7.37 20.76 3.60
N SER A 169 -7.14 19.94 4.62
CA SER A 169 -7.58 18.56 4.76
C SER A 169 -8.14 18.38 6.18
N PRO A 170 -9.14 17.52 6.40
CA PRO A 170 -9.61 17.18 7.75
C PRO A 170 -8.50 16.58 8.63
N PHE A 171 -7.44 16.05 8.01
CA PHE A 171 -6.28 15.48 8.69
C PHE A 171 -5.02 16.23 8.27
N THR A 172 -4.16 16.53 9.23
CA THR A 172 -2.81 17.00 8.94
C THR A 172 -1.96 15.85 8.40
N ASP A 173 -2.20 14.64 8.91
CA ASP A 173 -1.46 13.44 8.53
C ASP A 173 -2.34 12.20 8.43
N VAL A 174 -1.94 11.28 7.58
CA VAL A 174 -2.42 9.90 7.59
C VAL A 174 -1.22 8.96 7.78
N LEU A 175 -1.23 8.22 8.88
CA LEU A 175 -0.21 7.22 9.20
C LEU A 175 -0.65 5.84 8.70
N ILE A 176 0.24 5.16 7.99
CA ILE A 176 0.13 3.75 7.62
C ILE A 176 0.93 2.95 8.62
N VAL A 177 0.28 2.25 9.53
CA VAL A 177 0.94 1.46 10.58
C VAL A 177 0.80 -0.01 10.21
N GLY A 178 1.78 -0.55 9.50
CA GLY A 178 1.74 -1.92 9.01
C GLY A 178 2.59 -2.87 9.87
N ASN A 179 2.08 -4.08 10.11
CA ASN A 179 2.83 -5.15 10.73
C ASN A 179 3.25 -6.18 9.67
N ILE A 180 4.52 -6.15 9.29
CA ILE A 180 5.10 -7.06 8.31
C ILE A 180 5.59 -8.38 8.95
N GLY A 181 5.52 -8.50 10.27
CA GLY A 181 5.90 -9.69 11.02
C GLY A 181 4.82 -10.77 11.04
N ARG A 182 5.17 -11.91 11.64
CA ARG A 182 4.28 -13.09 11.76
C ARG A 182 3.56 -13.20 13.11
N LYS A 183 3.64 -12.18 13.95
CA LYS A 183 3.00 -12.12 15.28
C LYS A 183 2.33 -10.76 15.46
N GLU A 184 1.24 -10.73 16.20
CA GLU A 184 0.63 -9.47 16.63
C GLU A 184 1.64 -8.63 17.42
N GLN A 185 1.62 -7.31 17.20
CA GLN A 185 2.54 -6.37 17.82
C GLN A 185 1.76 -5.24 18.49
N LYS A 186 2.32 -4.67 19.56
CA LYS A 186 1.80 -3.43 20.14
C LYS A 186 2.19 -2.24 19.25
N PHE A 187 1.39 -1.19 19.31
CA PHE A 187 1.77 0.09 18.71
C PHE A 187 3.08 0.61 19.34
N PRO A 188 4.04 1.12 18.55
CA PRO A 188 5.34 1.51 19.09
C PRO A 188 5.25 2.74 20.03
N GLU A 189 5.76 2.61 21.25
CA GLU A 189 5.75 3.70 22.24
C GLU A 189 6.62 4.89 21.82
N LYS A 190 7.80 4.62 21.24
CA LYS A 190 8.74 5.64 20.77
C LYS A 190 8.15 6.54 19.68
N LEU A 191 7.10 6.11 19.00
CA LEU A 191 6.47 6.89 17.95
C LEU A 191 5.64 8.07 18.48
N GLN A 192 5.17 7.98 19.73
CA GLN A 192 4.30 9.00 20.31
C GLN A 192 5.02 10.33 20.51
N SER A 193 6.35 10.34 20.65
CA SER A 193 7.13 11.57 20.78
C SER A 193 7.45 12.23 19.44
N ASP A 194 7.67 11.44 18.38
CA ASP A 194 8.30 11.97 17.17
C ASP A 194 7.27 12.44 16.13
N PHE A 195 6.07 11.85 16.14
CA PHE A 195 5.01 12.14 15.14
C PHE A 195 3.84 12.92 15.72
N LEU A 196 3.67 12.88 17.04
CA LEU A 196 2.44 13.27 17.72
C LEU A 196 2.74 14.27 18.83
N LEU A 197 3.47 15.33 18.46
CA LEU A 197 3.69 16.48 19.32
C LEU A 197 2.41 17.32 19.43
N GLY A 198 2.13 17.80 20.64
CA GLY A 198 1.02 18.70 20.93
C GLY A 198 -0.33 18.00 21.13
N LYS A 199 -1.43 18.77 21.03
CA LYS A 199 -2.80 18.24 21.12
C LYS A 199 -3.25 17.73 19.75
N TYR A 200 -3.66 16.47 19.71
CA TYR A 200 -4.14 15.82 18.50
C TYR A 200 -5.34 14.92 18.79
N THR A 201 -6.11 14.64 17.76
CA THR A 201 -7.12 13.57 17.75
C THR A 201 -6.72 12.54 16.71
N VAL A 202 -7.08 11.27 16.97
CA VAL A 202 -6.77 10.16 16.07
C VAL A 202 -8.06 9.42 15.70
N LYS A 203 -8.21 9.12 14.42
CA LYS A 203 -9.26 8.27 13.88
C LYS A 203 -8.65 7.17 13.04
N ASN A 204 -9.03 5.92 13.30
CA ASN A 204 -8.76 4.84 12.37
C ASN A 204 -9.74 4.94 11.20
N LEU A 205 -9.24 5.37 10.05
CA LEU A 205 -9.99 5.63 8.83
C LEU A 205 -10.46 4.34 8.16
N TRP A 206 -9.75 3.22 8.40
CA TRP A 206 -10.15 1.95 7.81
C TRP A 206 -11.44 1.41 8.42
N ASN A 207 -11.68 1.61 9.72
CA ASN A 207 -12.86 1.10 10.41
C ASN A 207 -13.76 2.21 10.99
N ASP A 208 -13.50 3.46 10.58
CA ASP A 208 -14.25 4.65 10.99
C ASP A 208 -14.30 4.87 12.52
N ARG A 209 -13.27 4.46 13.26
CA ARG A 209 -13.28 4.47 14.74
C ARG A 209 -12.36 5.54 15.32
N LYS A 210 -12.88 6.36 16.26
CA LYS A 210 -12.04 7.26 17.08
C LYS A 210 -11.10 6.44 17.99
N ILE A 211 -9.85 6.85 18.07
CA ILE A 211 -8.85 6.26 18.95
C ILE A 211 -8.59 7.21 20.11
N GLU A 212 -8.78 6.72 21.33
CA GLU A 212 -8.55 7.50 22.56
C GLU A 212 -7.12 7.37 23.08
N ASP A 213 -6.56 6.16 22.97
CA ASP A 213 -5.20 5.86 23.42
C ASP A 213 -4.46 4.96 22.42
N LEU A 214 -3.41 5.49 21.83
CA LEU A 214 -2.53 4.76 20.92
C LEU A 214 -1.76 3.63 21.61
N LYS A 215 -1.47 3.73 22.92
CA LYS A 215 -0.73 2.69 23.66
C LYS A 215 -1.51 1.37 23.76
N SER A 216 -2.84 1.48 23.75
CA SER A 216 -3.74 0.33 23.78
C SER A 216 -3.83 -0.41 22.44
N LEU A 217 -3.37 0.19 21.34
CA LEU A 217 -3.51 -0.38 20.02
C LEU A 217 -2.57 -1.55 19.79
N THR A 218 -3.09 -2.58 19.15
CA THR A 218 -2.32 -3.67 18.57
C THR A 218 -2.50 -3.70 17.06
N VAL A 219 -1.48 -4.21 16.38
CA VAL A 219 -1.45 -4.38 14.92
C VAL A 219 -1.29 -5.87 14.66
N LYS A 220 -2.33 -6.50 14.11
CA LYS A 220 -2.32 -7.92 13.79
C LYS A 220 -1.30 -8.20 12.68
N LEU A 221 -0.72 -9.39 12.68
CA LEU A 221 0.20 -9.86 11.64
C LEU A 221 -0.40 -9.64 10.24
N GLY A 222 0.40 -9.11 9.31
CA GLY A 222 -0.05 -8.87 7.94
C GLY A 222 -1.17 -7.85 7.80
N THR A 223 -1.42 -7.02 8.81
CA THR A 223 -2.45 -5.98 8.74
C THR A 223 -1.86 -4.59 8.92
N PHE A 224 -2.67 -3.59 8.61
CA PHE A 224 -2.36 -2.19 8.84
C PHE A 224 -3.44 -1.51 9.68
N LEU A 225 -3.04 -0.44 10.36
CA LEU A 225 -3.94 0.62 10.81
C LEU A 225 -3.75 1.83 9.88
N LEU A 226 -4.86 2.45 9.50
CA LEU A 226 -4.86 3.69 8.73
C LEU A 226 -5.33 4.81 9.66
N LEU A 227 -4.39 5.58 10.21
CA LEU A 227 -4.69 6.55 11.27
C LEU A 227 -4.65 7.97 10.73
N GLY A 228 -5.80 8.63 10.66
CA GLY A 228 -5.92 10.06 10.41
C GLY A 228 -5.66 10.85 11.68
N ILE A 229 -4.73 11.80 11.61
CA ILE A 229 -4.34 12.69 12.71
C ILE A 229 -4.83 14.10 12.41
N SER A 230 -5.57 14.69 13.35
CA SER A 230 -5.96 16.09 13.29
C SER A 230 -5.35 16.83 14.48
N ARG A 231 -4.64 17.92 14.24
CA ARG A 231 -4.10 18.78 15.30
C ARG A 231 -4.99 20.01 15.45
N GLY A 232 -5.27 20.40 16.69
CA GLY A 232 -5.96 21.67 16.96
C GLY A 232 -5.08 22.81 16.44
N LYS A 233 -5.65 23.70 15.63
CA LYS A 233 -5.01 24.97 15.27
C LYS A 233 -4.91 25.87 16.51
#